data_AF-A0A3D0DDH2-F1
#
_entry.id   AF-A0A3D0DDH2-F1
#
_cell.length_a   1.000
_cell.length_b   1.000
_cell.length_c   1.000
_cell.angle_alpha   90.00
_cell.angle_beta   90.00
_cell.angle_gamma   90.00
#
_symmetry.space_group_name_H-M   'P 1'
#
loop_
_entity.id
_entity.type
_entity.pdbx_description
1 polymer ?
#
loop_
_entity_poly.entity_id
_entity_poly.type
_entity_poly.pdbx_seq_one_letter_code
_entity_poly.pdbx_strand_id
1 'polypeptide(L)'
;MRRFFVISFIFLSAVYCSNPFAPPRAGRGSLAPILPQNCATCPDEVNAANVLSNFKYAYENRDIDIYENCLDHDFIFVYTDQDREGQIETVEIPRDGSSGDIYRTTGLFDAFSEIRLDTWVPARQDSEAVTTPEHPGEIWEVWLVTFYLSLRDLTGAYSYQQFEASGMALFKIRKSPDGYWRIVRWEDHSFSR
;
A
#
# COMPACT_ATOMS: atom_id res chain seq x y z
N MET A 1 4.26 16.21 -76.06
CA MET A 1 4.85 16.75 -74.82
C MET A 1 3.74 17.27 -73.93
N ARG A 2 3.47 16.61 -72.80
CA ARG A 2 2.60 17.14 -71.75
C ARG A 2 3.09 16.57 -70.42
N ARG A 3 3.61 17.47 -69.58
CA ARG A 3 4.04 17.22 -68.20
C ARG A 3 2.79 17.21 -67.32
N PHE A 4 2.65 16.22 -66.43
CA PHE A 4 1.87 16.31 -65.18
C PHE A 4 2.54 15.35 -64.19
N PHE A 5 3.43 15.89 -63.35
CA PHE A 5 3.20 16.27 -61.95
C PHE A 5 2.89 15.08 -61.04
N VAL A 6 3.90 14.81 -60.21
CA VAL A 6 3.99 13.83 -59.12
C VAL A 6 2.91 14.09 -58.07
N ILE A 7 2.24 13.03 -57.62
CA ILE A 7 1.70 12.98 -56.25
C ILE A 7 2.18 11.67 -55.65
N SER A 8 3.38 11.70 -55.09
CA SER A 8 3.84 10.69 -54.13
C SER A 8 3.08 10.94 -52.84
N PHE A 9 2.14 10.06 -52.52
CA PHE A 9 1.37 10.13 -51.29
C PHE A 9 2.31 9.75 -50.14
N ILE A 10 2.83 10.77 -49.47
CA ILE A 10 3.64 10.65 -48.27
C ILE A 10 2.75 10.03 -47.17
N PHE A 11 2.93 8.73 -46.93
CA PHE A 11 2.49 8.03 -45.71
C PHE A 11 3.39 8.49 -44.55
N LEU A 12 3.18 9.72 -44.07
CA LEU A 12 3.72 10.14 -42.78
C LEU A 12 2.66 9.88 -41.71
N SER A 13 3.05 9.02 -40.78
CA SER A 13 2.82 9.20 -39.35
C SER A 13 1.40 9.02 -38.82
N ALA A 14 0.99 7.76 -38.65
CA ALA A 14 0.27 7.39 -37.42
C ALA A 14 1.30 7.30 -36.27
N VAL A 15 1.87 8.44 -35.86
CA VAL A 15 2.49 8.49 -34.53
C VAL A 15 1.34 8.40 -33.56
N TYR A 16 1.36 7.37 -32.73
CA TYR A 16 0.48 7.21 -31.58
C TYR A 16 0.44 8.54 -30.81
N CYS A 17 -0.68 9.25 -30.91
CA CYS A 17 -0.99 10.37 -30.02
C CYS A 17 -1.33 9.80 -28.64
N SER A 18 -0.33 9.27 -27.92
CA SER A 18 -0.46 9.05 -26.49
C SER A 18 -0.42 10.43 -25.85
N ASN A 19 -1.55 10.87 -25.31
CA ASN A 19 -1.60 12.11 -24.54
C ASN A 19 -0.64 11.96 -23.33
N PRO A 20 0.44 12.75 -23.24
CA PRO A 20 1.39 12.63 -22.13
C PRO A 20 0.77 13.05 -20.78
N PHE A 21 -0.39 13.71 -20.80
CA PHE A 21 -1.20 14.08 -19.63
C PHE A 21 -2.39 13.14 -19.39
N ALA A 22 -2.55 12.09 -20.20
CA ALA A 22 -3.49 11.00 -19.96
C ALA A 22 -2.82 9.66 -20.35
N PRO A 23 -1.75 9.26 -19.63
CA PRO A 23 -1.14 7.96 -19.84
C PRO A 23 -2.19 6.86 -19.68
N PRO A 24 -2.04 5.71 -20.37
CA PRO A 24 -2.88 4.54 -20.13
C PRO A 24 -2.92 4.27 -18.64
N ARG A 25 -4.11 3.96 -18.10
CA ARG A 25 -4.24 3.61 -16.69
C ARG A 25 -3.30 2.44 -16.42
N ALA A 26 -2.21 2.73 -15.75
CA ALA A 26 -1.33 1.73 -15.22
C ALA A 26 -2.20 0.98 -14.19
N GLY A 27 -2.31 -0.35 -14.33
CA GLY A 27 -3.20 -1.15 -13.49
C GLY A 27 -2.84 -0.99 -12.00
N ARG A 28 -3.73 -1.37 -11.08
CA ARG A 28 -3.41 -1.31 -9.64
C ARG A 28 -2.08 -2.01 -9.35
N GLY A 29 -1.16 -1.34 -8.64
CA GLY A 29 0.18 -1.87 -8.39
C GLY A 29 1.14 -1.87 -9.59
N SER A 30 0.83 -1.17 -10.68
CA SER A 30 1.68 -1.08 -11.87
C SER A 30 2.96 -0.28 -11.68
N LEU A 31 3.00 0.59 -10.68
CA LEU A 31 4.21 1.30 -10.33
C LEU A 31 5.13 0.36 -9.56
N ALA A 32 6.39 0.34 -9.97
CA ALA A 32 7.38 -0.47 -9.30
C ALA A 32 7.54 0.01 -7.85
N PRO A 33 7.61 -0.90 -6.86
CA PRO A 33 7.89 -0.52 -5.49
C PRO A 33 9.28 0.14 -5.38
N ILE A 34 9.50 0.94 -4.33
CA ILE A 34 10.80 1.58 -4.07
C ILE A 34 11.88 0.52 -3.82
N LEU A 35 11.59 -0.45 -2.94
CA LEU A 35 12.41 -1.65 -2.73
C LEU A 35 11.76 -2.87 -3.36
N PRO A 36 12.53 -3.78 -3.99
CA PRO A 36 11.97 -4.94 -4.68
C PRO A 36 11.27 -5.89 -3.72
N GLN A 37 10.04 -6.27 -4.04
CA GLN A 37 9.22 -7.22 -3.26
C GLN A 37 9.12 -8.60 -3.93
N ASN A 38 9.90 -8.87 -4.96
CA ASN A 38 9.89 -10.12 -5.72
C ASN A 38 11.30 -10.58 -6.11
N CYS A 39 12.30 -10.24 -5.31
CA CYS A 39 13.68 -10.64 -5.55
C CYS A 39 13.79 -12.18 -5.49
N ALA A 40 14.00 -12.80 -6.64
CA ALA A 40 14.01 -14.26 -6.80
C ALA A 40 15.14 -14.98 -6.05
N THR A 41 16.23 -14.26 -5.76
CA THR A 41 17.40 -14.80 -5.04
C THR A 41 17.42 -14.40 -3.57
N CYS A 42 16.47 -13.57 -3.13
CA CYS A 42 16.39 -13.12 -1.75
C CYS A 42 15.52 -14.10 -0.95
N PRO A 43 15.86 -14.34 0.33
CA PRO A 43 14.97 -15.03 1.25
C PRO A 43 13.60 -14.34 1.36
N ASP A 44 12.59 -15.10 1.75
CA ASP A 44 11.21 -14.62 1.89
C ASP A 44 11.11 -13.47 2.90
N GLU A 45 11.84 -13.58 4.01
CA GLU A 45 11.90 -12.55 5.05
C GLU A 45 12.48 -11.22 4.55
N VAL A 46 13.38 -11.25 3.56
CA VAL A 46 13.96 -10.03 2.96
C VAL A 46 12.92 -9.35 2.07
N ASN A 47 12.18 -10.13 1.27
CA ASN A 47 11.11 -9.57 0.46
C ASN A 47 9.99 -8.99 1.34
N ALA A 48 9.61 -9.68 2.42
CA ALA A 48 8.62 -9.19 3.38
C ALA A 48 9.10 -7.91 4.10
N ALA A 49 10.36 -7.83 4.52
CA ALA A 49 10.93 -6.62 5.11
C ALA A 49 10.93 -5.43 4.14
N ASN A 50 11.14 -5.67 2.84
CA ASN A 50 11.03 -4.63 1.81
C ASN A 50 9.59 -4.10 1.69
N VAL A 51 8.58 -4.96 1.84
CA VAL A 51 7.16 -4.53 1.89
C VAL A 51 6.93 -3.54 3.03
N LEU A 52 7.40 -3.84 4.24
CA LEU A 52 7.27 -2.94 5.40
C LEU A 52 8.01 -1.61 5.21
N SER A 53 9.16 -1.65 4.53
CA SER A 53 9.93 -0.44 4.22
C SER A 53 9.19 0.45 3.21
N ASN A 54 8.59 -0.15 2.17
CA ASN A 54 7.76 0.56 1.20
C ASN A 54 6.47 1.10 1.86
N PHE A 55 5.87 0.36 2.78
CA PHE A 55 4.70 0.79 3.54
C PHE A 55 5.01 2.05 4.37
N LYS A 56 6.13 2.05 5.11
CA LYS A 56 6.59 3.24 5.84
C LYS A 56 6.82 4.42 4.90
N TYR A 57 7.50 4.18 3.78
CA TYR A 57 7.74 5.20 2.77
C TYR A 57 6.43 5.81 2.26
N ALA A 58 5.45 4.96 1.94
CA ALA A 58 4.15 5.39 1.44
C ALA A 58 3.44 6.34 2.41
N TYR A 59 3.41 6.00 3.71
CA TYR A 59 2.85 6.89 4.74
C TYR A 59 3.58 8.22 4.81
N GLU A 60 4.91 8.22 4.93
CA GLU A 60 5.67 9.44 5.14
C GLU A 60 5.72 10.36 3.92
N ASN A 61 5.51 9.82 2.72
CA ASN A 61 5.50 10.57 1.47
C ASN A 61 4.09 10.77 0.90
N ARG A 62 3.05 10.26 1.58
CA ARG A 62 1.66 10.24 1.09
C ARG A 62 1.52 9.62 -0.30
N ASP A 63 2.31 8.59 -0.57
CA ASP A 63 2.35 7.93 -1.87
C ASP A 63 1.33 6.79 -1.90
N ILE A 64 0.11 7.11 -2.34
CA ILE A 64 -0.99 6.14 -2.39
C ILE A 64 -0.69 5.00 -3.37
N ASP A 65 0.06 5.25 -4.43
CA ASP A 65 0.37 4.21 -5.41
C ASP A 65 1.34 3.16 -4.82
N ILE A 66 2.36 3.62 -4.07
CA ILE A 66 3.25 2.71 -3.33
C ILE A 66 2.49 2.01 -2.19
N TYR A 67 1.57 2.70 -1.52
CA TYR A 67 0.71 2.10 -0.51
C TYR A 67 -0.10 0.94 -1.09
N GLU A 68 -0.84 1.19 -2.19
CA GLU A 68 -1.64 0.19 -2.88
C GLU A 68 -0.81 -1.01 -3.34
N ASN A 69 0.44 -0.78 -3.76
CA ASN A 69 1.36 -1.83 -4.19
C ASN A 69 1.77 -2.77 -3.04
N CYS A 70 1.77 -2.28 -1.79
CA CYS A 70 2.07 -3.08 -0.60
C CYS A 70 0.94 -4.02 -0.18
N LEU A 71 -0.28 -3.82 -0.67
CA LEU A 71 -1.47 -4.55 -0.22
C LEU A 71 -1.88 -5.65 -1.21
N ASP A 72 -2.00 -6.88 -0.73
CA ASP A 72 -2.52 -8.02 -1.47
C ASP A 72 -3.99 -7.77 -1.85
N HIS A 73 -4.49 -8.36 -2.93
CA HIS A 73 -5.89 -8.21 -3.33
C HIS A 73 -6.89 -8.67 -2.25
N ASP A 74 -6.52 -9.66 -1.43
CA ASP A 74 -7.32 -10.18 -0.32
C ASP A 74 -7.03 -9.45 1.01
N PHE A 75 -6.39 -8.28 0.96
CA PHE A 75 -6.00 -7.55 2.17
C PHE A 75 -7.19 -7.20 3.07
N ILE A 76 -7.01 -7.44 4.37
CA ILE A 76 -7.91 -7.04 5.44
C ILE A 76 -7.14 -6.26 6.51
N PHE A 77 -7.65 -5.07 6.84
CA PHE A 77 -7.25 -4.31 8.02
C PHE A 77 -8.16 -4.66 9.21
N VAL A 78 -7.58 -4.84 10.39
CA VAL A 78 -8.28 -5.26 11.59
C VAL A 78 -7.90 -4.35 12.74
N TYR A 79 -8.87 -3.83 13.48
CA TYR A 79 -8.61 -3.09 14.71
C TYR A 79 -9.66 -3.42 15.77
N THR A 80 -9.35 -3.07 17.02
CA THR A 80 -10.29 -3.22 18.14
C THR A 80 -10.90 -1.87 18.49
N ASP A 81 -12.22 -1.74 18.36
CA ASP A 81 -12.98 -0.58 18.80
C ASP A 81 -13.42 -0.78 20.26
N GLN A 82 -12.97 0.08 21.17
CA GLN A 82 -13.26 -0.03 22.60
C GLN A 82 -14.48 0.80 23.04
N ASP A 83 -15.00 1.67 22.18
CA ASP A 83 -16.01 2.68 22.54
C ASP A 83 -17.35 2.48 21.80
N ARG A 84 -17.47 1.42 21.01
CA ARG A 84 -18.69 1.12 20.25
C ARG A 84 -19.75 0.49 21.14
N GLU A 85 -20.74 1.30 21.52
CA GLU A 85 -21.92 0.88 22.29
C GLU A 85 -21.60 0.22 23.66
N GLY A 86 -20.42 0.52 24.22
CA GLY A 86 -19.98 -0.05 25.51
C GLY A 86 -19.50 -1.50 25.43
N GLN A 87 -19.17 -2.00 24.23
CA GLN A 87 -18.57 -3.31 24.01
C GLN A 87 -17.24 -3.18 23.25
N ILE A 88 -16.34 -4.14 23.50
CA ILE A 88 -15.11 -4.29 22.72
C ILE A 88 -15.46 -5.08 21.46
N GLU A 89 -15.34 -4.45 20.28
CA GLU A 89 -15.63 -5.06 18.98
C GLU A 89 -14.37 -5.15 18.12
N THR A 90 -14.14 -6.30 17.49
CA THR A 90 -13.15 -6.43 16.42
C THR A 90 -13.79 -6.01 15.10
N VAL A 91 -13.21 -5.00 14.46
CA VAL A 91 -13.68 -4.47 13.18
C VAL A 91 -12.72 -4.89 12.08
N GLU A 92 -13.26 -5.45 11.00
CA GLU A 92 -12.52 -5.78 9.78
C GLU A 92 -12.89 -4.82 8.65
N ILE A 93 -11.88 -4.24 8.01
CA ILE A 93 -12.00 -3.30 6.91
C ILE A 93 -11.37 -3.92 5.66
N PRO A 94 -12.13 -4.09 4.56
CA PRO A 94 -11.58 -4.63 3.33
C PRO A 94 -10.64 -3.61 2.67
N ARG A 95 -9.72 -4.10 1.82
CA ARG A 95 -8.84 -3.28 0.99
C ARG A 95 -9.55 -2.17 0.22
N ASP A 96 -10.60 -2.54 -0.48
CA ASP A 96 -11.25 -1.74 -1.52
C ASP A 96 -12.66 -1.28 -1.12
N GLY A 97 -13.20 -0.28 -1.86
CA GLY A 97 -14.55 0.25 -1.68
C GLY A 97 -14.58 1.60 -0.95
N SER A 98 -15.74 2.26 -0.92
CA SER A 98 -15.91 3.59 -0.31
C SER A 98 -15.74 3.62 1.22
N SER A 99 -15.71 2.45 1.85
CA SER A 99 -15.40 2.28 3.27
C SER A 99 -14.14 1.44 3.49
N GLY A 100 -13.45 1.08 2.40
CA GLY A 100 -12.26 0.26 2.42
C GLY A 100 -11.03 1.04 2.85
N ASP A 101 -9.97 0.29 3.11
CA ASP A 101 -8.73 0.81 3.65
C ASP A 101 -8.06 1.83 2.70
N ILE A 102 -7.96 1.53 1.39
CA ILE A 102 -7.36 2.45 0.41
C ILE A 102 -8.05 3.82 0.42
N TYR A 103 -9.39 3.82 0.46
CA TYR A 103 -10.18 5.05 0.51
C TYR A 103 -9.89 5.86 1.79
N ARG A 104 -9.81 5.19 2.94
CA ARG A 104 -9.50 5.82 4.23
C ARG A 104 -8.08 6.39 4.26
N THR A 105 -7.10 5.64 3.78
CA THR A 105 -5.70 6.05 3.73
C THR A 105 -5.49 7.19 2.73
N THR A 106 -6.22 7.20 1.61
CA THR A 106 -6.23 8.37 0.70
C THR A 106 -6.74 9.61 1.42
N GLY A 107 -7.85 9.51 2.15
CA GLY A 107 -8.37 10.64 2.95
C GLY A 107 -7.39 11.11 4.03
N LEU A 108 -6.68 10.20 4.68
CA LEU A 108 -5.60 10.52 5.62
C LEU A 108 -4.47 11.29 4.93
N PHE A 109 -4.04 10.83 3.76
CA PHE A 109 -2.98 11.46 2.97
C PHE A 109 -3.39 12.86 2.49
N ASP A 110 -4.65 13.05 2.10
CA ASP A 110 -5.18 14.35 1.71
C ASP A 110 -5.29 15.32 2.90
N ALA A 111 -5.66 14.80 4.08
CA ALA A 111 -5.90 15.60 5.28
C ALA A 111 -4.61 16.11 5.95
N PHE A 112 -3.54 15.31 5.95
CA PHE A 112 -2.35 15.57 6.74
C PHE A 112 -1.13 15.92 5.87
N SER A 113 -0.70 17.18 5.97
CA SER A 113 0.49 17.71 5.30
C SER A 113 1.82 17.18 5.84
N GLU A 114 1.83 16.50 6.97
CA GLU A 114 2.99 15.77 7.50
C GLU A 114 2.47 14.51 8.21
N ILE A 115 3.00 13.37 7.80
CA ILE A 115 2.73 12.05 8.37
C ILE A 115 4.09 11.45 8.69
N ARG A 116 4.32 11.08 9.95
CA ARG A 116 5.64 10.63 10.42
C ARG A 116 5.51 9.37 11.22
N LEU A 117 6.26 8.34 10.82
CA LEU A 117 6.44 7.11 11.58
C LEU A 117 7.79 7.19 12.28
N ASP A 118 7.90 8.10 13.27
CA ASP A 118 9.16 8.42 13.94
C ASP A 118 9.74 7.22 14.69
N THR A 119 8.88 6.33 15.18
CA THR A 119 9.26 4.97 15.55
C THR A 119 8.68 4.01 14.52
N TRP A 120 9.52 3.16 13.96
CA TRP A 120 9.15 2.05 13.09
C TRP A 120 10.17 0.94 13.27
N VAL A 121 9.85 -0.03 14.14
CA VAL A 121 10.77 -1.11 14.51
C VAL A 121 10.12 -2.46 14.19
N PRO A 122 10.39 -3.02 13.01
CA PRO A 122 9.92 -4.36 12.65
C PRO A 122 10.66 -5.45 13.42
N ALA A 123 9.92 -6.35 14.03
CA ALA A 123 10.42 -7.55 14.67
C ALA A 123 9.78 -8.79 14.02
N ARG A 124 10.60 -9.55 13.29
CA ARG A 124 10.17 -10.81 12.67
C ARG A 124 9.72 -11.82 13.73
N GLN A 125 8.60 -12.47 13.47
CA GLN A 125 8.07 -13.59 14.25
C GLN A 125 8.24 -14.90 13.47
N ASP A 126 7.86 -16.02 14.07
CA ASP A 126 7.80 -17.29 13.36
C ASP A 126 6.76 -17.21 12.23
N SER A 127 7.17 -17.58 11.01
CA SER A 127 6.28 -17.59 9.84
C SER A 127 5.21 -18.66 9.99
N GLU A 128 4.00 -18.38 9.48
CA GLU A 128 2.93 -19.36 9.43
C GLU A 128 3.19 -20.30 8.25
N ALA A 129 3.26 -21.60 8.54
CA ALA A 129 3.66 -22.61 7.57
C ALA A 129 2.55 -22.97 6.58
N VAL A 130 2.91 -23.63 5.48
CA VAL A 130 1.98 -24.14 4.46
C VAL A 130 0.91 -25.10 4.99
N THR A 131 1.11 -25.65 6.20
CA THR A 131 0.16 -26.56 6.86
C THR A 131 -0.88 -25.84 7.70
N THR A 132 -0.81 -24.52 7.83
CA THR A 132 -1.78 -23.73 8.60
C THR A 132 -3.16 -23.83 7.92
N PRO A 133 -4.22 -24.25 8.64
CA PRO A 133 -5.56 -24.43 8.06
C PRO A 133 -6.18 -23.17 7.47
N GLU A 134 -5.79 -21.98 7.95
CA GLU A 134 -6.31 -20.68 7.50
C GLU A 134 -5.85 -20.31 6.09
N HIS A 135 -4.65 -20.76 5.67
CA HIS A 135 -4.06 -20.45 4.38
C HIS A 135 -3.26 -21.66 3.83
N PRO A 136 -3.95 -22.77 3.50
CA PRO A 136 -3.28 -24.01 3.13
C PRO A 136 -2.46 -23.85 1.84
N GLY A 137 -1.19 -24.28 1.88
CA GLY A 137 -0.26 -24.21 0.76
C GLY A 137 0.49 -22.88 0.63
N GLU A 138 0.24 -21.91 1.51
CA GLU A 138 0.91 -20.61 1.52
C GLU A 138 1.79 -20.45 2.76
N ILE A 139 2.96 -19.82 2.59
CA ILE A 139 3.78 -19.33 3.71
C ILE A 139 3.42 -17.87 3.94
N TRP A 140 3.10 -17.51 5.17
CA TRP A 140 2.88 -16.12 5.57
C TRP A 140 4.01 -15.69 6.51
N GLU A 141 4.78 -14.69 6.09
CA GLU A 141 5.77 -14.03 6.95
C GLU A 141 5.03 -13.12 7.95
N VAL A 142 5.33 -13.28 9.23
CA VAL A 142 4.68 -12.55 10.33
C VAL A 142 5.65 -11.56 10.96
N TRP A 143 5.21 -10.31 11.07
CA TRP A 143 6.02 -9.22 11.59
C TRP A 143 5.22 -8.41 12.59
N LEU A 144 5.78 -8.24 13.79
CA LEU A 144 5.25 -7.32 14.79
C LEU A 144 6.05 -6.01 14.69
N VAL A 145 5.37 -4.90 14.39
CA VAL A 145 6.00 -3.59 14.22
C VAL A 145 5.58 -2.70 15.38
N THR A 146 6.56 -2.28 16.18
CA THR A 146 6.35 -1.20 17.16
C THR A 146 6.46 0.13 16.45
N PHE A 147 5.46 1.00 16.62
CA PHE A 147 5.43 2.28 15.93
C PHE A 147 4.95 3.45 16.80
N TYR A 148 5.31 4.65 16.33
CA TYR A 148 4.77 5.92 16.78
C TYR A 148 4.47 6.76 15.54
N LEU A 149 3.18 7.06 15.36
CA LEU A 149 2.62 7.84 14.27
C LEU A 149 2.32 9.25 14.77
N SER A 150 2.78 10.25 14.02
CA SER A 150 2.46 11.67 14.21
C SER A 150 1.85 12.24 12.94
N LEU A 151 0.72 12.93 13.07
CA LEU A 151 -0.07 13.50 11.97
C LEU A 151 -0.27 14.99 12.20
N ARG A 152 0.07 15.82 11.20
CA ARG A 152 -0.03 17.28 11.28
C ARG A 152 -0.61 17.90 10.01
N ASP A 153 -1.64 18.73 10.20
CA ASP A 153 -2.17 19.63 9.17
C ASP A 153 -1.54 21.02 9.34
N LEU A 154 -0.36 21.20 8.76
CA LEU A 154 0.40 22.44 8.73
C LEU A 154 -0.29 23.53 7.89
N THR A 155 -1.20 23.14 7.00
CA THR A 155 -1.94 24.08 6.14
C THR A 155 -3.16 24.66 6.85
N GLY A 156 -3.69 23.94 7.84
CA GLY A 156 -4.95 24.24 8.52
C GLY A 156 -6.19 24.04 7.64
N ALA A 157 -6.05 23.43 6.45
CA ALA A 157 -7.14 23.25 5.51
C ALA A 157 -8.27 22.37 6.07
N TYR A 158 -7.93 21.46 6.98
CA TYR A 158 -8.87 20.56 7.65
C TYR A 158 -9.04 20.90 9.14
N SER A 159 -8.34 21.93 9.64
CA SER A 159 -8.41 22.40 11.03
C SER A 159 -8.04 21.33 12.08
N TYR A 160 -7.17 20.40 11.71
CA TYR A 160 -6.60 19.43 12.64
C TYR A 160 -5.38 20.01 13.37
N GLN A 161 -5.35 19.93 14.70
CA GLN A 161 -4.23 20.49 15.49
C GLN A 161 -2.99 19.59 15.45
N GLN A 162 -3.14 18.31 15.85
CA GLN A 162 -2.15 17.24 15.76
C GLN A 162 -2.82 15.96 16.25
N PHE A 163 -2.52 14.81 15.64
CA PHE A 163 -2.92 13.51 16.16
C PHE A 163 -1.72 12.60 16.31
N GLU A 164 -1.77 11.75 17.32
CA GLU A 164 -0.73 10.78 17.59
C GLU A 164 -1.33 9.41 17.86
N ALA A 165 -0.66 8.37 17.38
CA ALA A 165 -0.97 7.00 17.72
C ALA A 165 0.31 6.24 17.99
N SER A 166 0.29 5.37 18.99
CA SER A 166 1.45 4.53 19.32
C SER A 166 1.01 3.15 19.72
N GLY A 167 1.81 2.14 19.38
CA GLY A 167 1.55 0.78 19.78
C GLY A 167 2.21 -0.22 18.85
N MET A 168 1.52 -1.33 18.61
CA MET A 168 2.00 -2.43 17.80
C MET A 168 1.05 -2.70 16.64
N ALA A 169 1.62 -3.07 15.51
CA ALA A 169 0.89 -3.57 14.35
C ALA A 169 1.44 -4.95 13.97
N LEU A 170 0.57 -5.95 13.90
CA LEU A 170 0.90 -7.26 13.39
C LEU A 170 0.63 -7.30 11.88
N PHE A 171 1.66 -7.51 11.08
CA PHE A 171 1.56 -7.67 9.64
C PHE A 171 1.77 -9.13 9.26
N LYS A 172 0.81 -9.69 8.51
CA LYS A 172 0.97 -10.96 7.80
C LYS A 172 1.16 -10.68 6.32
N ILE A 173 2.25 -11.20 5.76
CA ILE A 173 2.71 -10.89 4.41
C ILE A 173 2.88 -12.21 3.66
N ARG A 174 2.32 -12.30 2.46
CA ARG A 174 2.41 -13.48 1.60
C ARG A 174 2.91 -13.13 0.22
N LYS A 175 3.31 -14.15 -0.53
CA LYS A 175 3.56 -14.02 -1.97
C LYS A 175 2.25 -14.10 -2.74
N SER A 176 1.84 -12.98 -3.34
CA SER A 176 0.66 -12.88 -4.20
C SER A 176 0.81 -13.73 -5.48
N PRO A 177 -0.30 -14.04 -6.20
CA PRO A 177 -0.26 -14.86 -7.42
C PRO A 177 0.63 -14.31 -8.56
N ASP A 178 0.87 -12.99 -8.60
CA ASP A 178 1.75 -12.33 -9.56
C ASP A 178 3.24 -12.40 -9.15
N GLY A 179 3.56 -13.05 -8.03
CA GLY A 179 4.91 -13.31 -7.55
C GLY A 179 5.50 -12.23 -6.64
N TYR A 180 4.76 -11.15 -6.37
CA TYR A 180 5.17 -10.10 -5.44
C TYR A 180 4.73 -10.41 -4.01
N TRP A 181 5.56 -10.07 -3.03
CA TRP A 181 5.21 -10.13 -1.62
C TRP A 181 4.36 -8.92 -1.24
N ARG A 182 3.24 -9.15 -0.53
CA ARG A 182 2.30 -8.11 -0.11
C ARG A 182 1.63 -8.44 1.22
N ILE A 183 1.18 -7.41 1.91
CA ILE A 183 0.43 -7.52 3.16
C ILE A 183 -0.95 -8.08 2.82
N VAL A 184 -1.30 -9.21 3.44
CA VAL A 184 -2.65 -9.81 3.35
C VAL A 184 -3.47 -9.52 4.61
N ARG A 185 -2.81 -9.25 5.74
CA ARG A 185 -3.49 -8.86 6.98
C ARG A 185 -2.67 -7.85 7.76
N TRP A 186 -3.32 -6.81 8.25
CA TRP A 186 -2.77 -5.87 9.21
C TRP A 186 -3.70 -5.80 10.42
N GLU A 187 -3.21 -6.21 11.59
CA GLU A 187 -3.91 -6.09 12.86
C GLU A 187 -3.31 -4.95 13.67
N ASP A 188 -4.11 -3.93 13.96
CA ASP A 188 -3.71 -2.80 14.78
C ASP A 188 -4.05 -3.05 16.25
N HIS A 189 -3.03 -2.88 17.08
CA HIS A 189 -3.09 -2.91 18.54
C HIS A 189 -2.59 -1.59 19.12
N SER A 190 -2.80 -0.49 18.41
CA SER A 190 -2.41 0.84 18.84
C SER A 190 -3.47 1.50 19.71
N PHE A 191 -3.07 2.59 20.36
CA PHE A 191 -3.96 3.52 21.01
C PHE A 191 -3.63 4.94 20.51
N SER A 192 -4.68 5.72 20.24
CA SER A 192 -4.56 7.13 19.91
C SER A 192 -4.48 7.98 21.18
N ARG A 193 -3.76 9.10 21.13
CA ARG A 193 -3.71 10.11 22.19
C ARG A 193 -4.10 11.48 21.69
#